data_AF-T0DEK6-F1
#
_entry.id   AF-T0DEK6-F1
#
_cell.length_a   1.000
_cell.length_b   1.000
_cell.length_c   1.000
_cell.angle_alpha   90.00
_cell.angle_beta   90.00
_cell.angle_gamma   90.00
#
_symmetry.space_group_name_H-M   'P 1'
#
loop_
_entity.id
_entity.type
_entity.pdbx_description
1 polymer ?
#
loop_
_entity_poly.entity_id
_entity_poly.type
_entity_poly.pdbx_seq_one_letter_code
_entity_poly.pdbx_strand_id
1 'polypeptide(L)'
;MDFNKLIDNSDIDRVMTVLEEMDDEQLSVELLRKFNDSTKELGELLMNKDPELNHAHWKAQCDDAKKLVDKVVKEILSHQK
;
A
#
# COMPACT_ATOMS: atom_id res chain seq x y z
N MET A 1 14.76 3.87 7.77
CA MET A 1 13.55 4.01 6.93
C MET A 1 12.92 5.34 7.27
N ASP A 2 12.59 6.13 6.26
CA ASP A 2 11.92 7.41 6.47
C ASP A 2 10.41 7.13 6.56
N PHE A 3 9.84 7.21 7.77
CA PHE A 3 8.46 6.80 8.04
C PHE A 3 7.41 7.63 7.27
N ASN A 4 7.79 8.83 6.85
CA ASN A 4 6.98 9.71 6.00
C ASN A 4 6.89 9.27 4.53
N LYS A 5 7.50 8.12 4.15
CA LYS A 5 7.50 7.57 2.78
C LYS A 5 6.80 6.19 2.68
N LEU A 6 5.85 5.94 3.57
CA LEU A 6 5.02 4.73 3.57
C LEU A 6 4.31 4.56 2.21
N ILE A 7 3.64 5.64 1.83
CA ILE A 7 3.21 6.08 0.51
C ILE A 7 3.28 7.61 0.62
N ASP A 8 3.89 8.29 -0.33
CA ASP A 8 3.84 9.77 -0.32
C ASP A 8 2.36 10.19 -0.39
N ASN A 9 1.92 11.21 0.36
CA ASN A 9 0.53 11.66 0.28
C ASN A 9 0.12 11.97 -1.18
N SER A 10 1.07 12.42 -2.00
CA SER A 10 0.85 12.62 -3.44
C SER A 10 0.59 11.33 -4.22
N ASP A 11 1.15 10.20 -3.80
CA ASP A 11 0.89 8.88 -4.39
C ASP A 11 -0.51 8.36 -3.97
N ILE A 12 -0.96 8.64 -2.75
CA ILE A 12 -2.32 8.30 -2.29
C ILE A 12 -3.35 9.07 -3.10
N ASP A 13 -3.18 10.39 -3.21
CA ASP A 13 -4.11 11.24 -3.96
C ASP A 13 -4.22 10.75 -5.42
N ARG A 14 -3.09 10.42 -6.03
CA ARG A 14 -3.06 9.89 -7.41
C ARG A 14 -3.74 8.53 -7.53
N VAL A 15 -3.54 7.62 -6.58
CA VAL A 15 -4.23 6.33 -6.53
C VAL A 15 -5.74 6.54 -6.45
N MET A 16 -6.21 7.44 -5.58
CA MET A 16 -7.62 7.74 -5.43
C MET A 16 -8.21 8.34 -6.70
N THR A 17 -7.52 9.31 -7.32
CA THR A 17 -7.96 9.90 -8.60
C THR A 17 -8.14 8.83 -9.68
N VAL A 18 -7.17 7.91 -9.84
CA VAL A 18 -7.29 6.86 -10.86
C VAL A 18 -8.48 5.94 -10.57
N LEU A 19 -8.66 5.51 -9.32
CA LEU A 19 -9.80 4.66 -8.94
C LEU A 19 -11.16 5.33 -9.18
N GLU A 20 -11.26 6.64 -8.92
CA GLU A 20 -12.47 7.44 -9.15
C GLU A 20 -12.79 7.63 -10.65
N GLU A 21 -11.77 7.64 -11.51
CA GLU A 21 -11.89 7.84 -12.96
C GLU A 21 -12.08 6.54 -13.76
N MET A 22 -12.01 5.37 -13.11
CA MET A 22 -12.18 4.07 -13.76
C MET A 22 -13.63 3.84 -14.20
N ASP A 23 -13.82 3.46 -15.47
CA ASP A 23 -15.15 3.14 -16.02
C ASP A 23 -15.73 1.83 -15.43
N ASP A 24 -14.86 0.89 -15.05
CA ASP A 24 -15.25 -0.38 -14.42
C ASP A 24 -15.28 -0.21 -12.89
N GLU A 25 -16.46 0.15 -12.36
CA GLU A 25 -16.70 0.36 -10.93
C GLU A 25 -16.39 -0.89 -10.09
N GLN A 26 -16.72 -2.08 -10.61
CA GLN A 26 -16.47 -3.33 -9.88
C GLN A 26 -14.97 -3.57 -9.71
N LEU A 27 -14.20 -3.41 -10.79
CA LEU A 27 -12.74 -3.51 -10.74
C LEU A 27 -12.14 -2.42 -9.84
N SER A 28 -12.65 -1.19 -9.90
CA SER A 28 -12.20 -0.09 -9.03
C SER A 28 -12.38 -0.44 -7.54
N VAL A 29 -13.54 -0.97 -7.14
CA VAL A 29 -13.80 -1.39 -5.76
C VAL A 29 -12.88 -2.54 -5.34
N GLU A 30 -12.61 -3.50 -6.23
CA GLU A 30 -11.67 -4.60 -5.95
C GLU A 30 -10.24 -4.10 -5.74
N LEU A 31 -9.78 -3.16 -6.57
CA LEU A 31 -8.46 -2.54 -6.44
C LEU A 31 -8.35 -1.68 -5.18
N LEU A 32 -9.39 -0.90 -4.84
CA LEU A 32 -9.45 -0.13 -3.60
C LEU A 32 -9.36 -1.02 -2.37
N ARG A 33 -10.04 -2.18 -2.37
CA ARG A 33 -9.93 -3.15 -1.27
C ARG A 33 -8.50 -3.70 -1.15
N LYS A 34 -7.89 -4.13 -2.25
CA LYS A 34 -6.49 -4.60 -2.26
C LYS A 34 -5.54 -3.53 -1.73
N PHE A 35 -5.75 -2.28 -2.12
CA PHE A 35 -4.94 -1.15 -1.67
C PHE A 35 -5.10 -0.93 -0.15
N ASN A 36 -6.33 -0.88 0.34
CA ASN A 36 -6.61 -0.73 1.77
C ASN A 36 -6.05 -1.87 2.61
N ASP A 37 -6.20 -3.13 2.16
CA ASP A 37 -5.72 -4.29 2.89
C ASP A 37 -4.19 -4.29 2.99
N SER A 38 -3.49 -4.05 1.87
CA SER A 38 -2.02 -4.02 1.83
C SER A 38 -1.42 -2.84 2.61
N THR A 39 -2.05 -1.66 2.57
CA THR A 39 -1.59 -0.49 3.35
C THR A 39 -1.88 -0.64 4.83
N LYS A 40 -2.98 -1.29 5.21
CA LYS A 40 -3.28 -1.65 6.59
C LYS A 40 -2.22 -2.60 7.15
N GLU A 41 -1.90 -3.69 6.44
CA GLU A 41 -0.87 -4.65 6.87
C GLU A 41 0.48 -3.97 7.08
N LEU A 42 0.92 -3.16 6.11
CA LEU A 42 2.17 -2.40 6.24
C LEU A 42 2.12 -1.41 7.41
N GLY A 43 0.99 -0.73 7.61
CA GLY A 43 0.77 0.16 8.75
C GLY A 43 0.88 -0.57 10.10
N GLU A 44 0.25 -1.73 10.23
CA GLU A 44 0.32 -2.57 11.44
C GLU A 44 1.76 -3.04 11.71
N LEU A 45 2.49 -3.49 10.69
CA LEU A 45 3.90 -3.89 10.79
C LEU A 45 4.83 -2.73 11.16
N LEU A 46 4.56 -1.52 10.68
CA LEU A 46 5.37 -0.35 11.01
C LEU A 46 5.05 0.22 12.40
N MET A 47 3.80 0.10 12.83
CA MET A 47 3.39 0.43 14.19
C MET A 47 3.88 -0.58 15.21
N ASN A 48 4.44 -1.72 14.76
CA ASN A 48 4.81 -2.86 15.58
C ASN A 48 5.53 -2.44 16.87
N LYS A 49 4.84 -2.66 17.99
CA LYS A 49 5.31 -2.43 19.36
C LYS A 49 5.83 -3.72 19.99
N ASP A 50 6.00 -4.80 19.23
CA ASP A 50 6.47 -6.08 19.75
C ASP A 50 7.99 -6.03 19.99
N PRO A 51 8.44 -5.99 21.26
CA PRO A 51 9.86 -5.91 21.60
C PRO A 51 10.59 -7.24 21.42
N GLU A 52 9.88 -8.35 21.21
CA GLU A 52 10.47 -9.68 21.03
C GLU A 52 10.75 -10.03 19.57
N LEU A 53 10.25 -9.23 18.62
CA LEU A 53 10.50 -9.46 17.21
C LEU A 53 11.96 -9.14 16.85
N ASN A 54 12.69 -10.13 16.35
CA ASN A 54 14.03 -9.92 15.82
C ASN A 54 13.97 -8.87 14.71
N HIS A 55 14.76 -7.79 14.85
CA HIS A 55 14.83 -6.68 13.90
C HIS A 55 15.01 -7.14 12.45
N ALA A 56 15.79 -8.19 12.19
CA ALA A 56 15.99 -8.72 10.84
C ALA A 56 14.69 -9.33 10.26
N HIS A 57 13.92 -10.04 11.10
CA HIS A 57 12.65 -10.64 10.70
C HIS A 57 11.57 -9.57 10.51
N TRP A 58 11.48 -8.62 11.45
CA TRP A 58 10.58 -7.47 11.33
C TRP A 58 10.82 -6.70 10.04
N LYS A 59 12.10 -6.38 9.77
CA LYS A 59 12.48 -5.66 8.55
C LYS A 59 12.07 -6.42 7.29
N ALA A 60 12.29 -7.74 7.25
CA ALA A 60 11.89 -8.56 6.12
C ALA A 60 10.37 -8.50 5.87
N GLN A 61 9.56 -8.58 6.94
CA GLN A 61 8.10 -8.45 6.84
C GLN A 61 7.69 -7.06 6.32
N CYS A 62 8.28 -5.99 6.83
CA CYS A 62 8.04 -4.63 6.34
C CYS A 62 8.43 -4.47 4.86
N ASP A 63 9.58 -5.01 4.45
CA ASP A 63 10.06 -4.97 3.07
C ASP A 63 9.11 -5.73 2.13
N ASP A 64 8.58 -6.88 2.56
CA ASP A 64 7.65 -7.67 1.76
C ASP A 64 6.26 -7.02 1.68
N ALA A 65 5.74 -6.48 2.79
CA ALA A 65 4.50 -5.71 2.79
C ALA A 65 4.60 -4.45 1.91
N LYS A 66 5.75 -3.75 1.93
CA LYS A 66 5.99 -2.61 1.05
C LYS A 66 5.97 -3.00 -0.42
N LYS A 67 6.58 -4.12 -0.81
CA LYS A 67 6.52 -4.61 -2.20
C LYS A 67 5.09 -4.93 -2.63
N LEU A 68 4.25 -5.42 -1.72
CA LEU A 68 2.85 -5.70 -2.02
C LEU A 68 2.09 -4.41 -2.30
N VAL A 69 2.25 -3.40 -1.44
CA VAL A 69 1.70 -2.06 -1.65
C VAL A 69 2.16 -1.48 -2.99
N ASP A 70 3.47 -1.52 -3.28
CA ASP A 70 4.03 -0.99 -4.52
C ASP A 70 3.46 -1.69 -5.77
N LYS A 71 3.22 -3.00 -5.67
CA LYS A 71 2.60 -3.79 -6.74
C LYS A 71 1.15 -3.34 -6.98
N VAL A 72 0.37 -3.16 -5.92
CA VAL A 72 -1.03 -2.72 -6.03
C VAL A 72 -1.10 -1.29 -6.57
N VAL A 73 -0.25 -0.38 -6.07
CA VAL A 73 -0.15 0.99 -6.62
C VAL A 73 0.17 0.95 -8.11
N LYS A 74 1.14 0.13 -8.53
CA LYS A 74 1.49 -0.01 -9.95
C LYS A 74 0.34 -0.59 -10.79
N GLU A 75 -0.40 -1.54 -10.24
CA GLU A 75 -1.61 -2.10 -10.88
C GLU A 75 -2.65 -0.99 -11.09
N ILE A 76 -2.97 -0.22 -10.05
CA ILE A 76 -3.92 0.89 -10.12
C ILE A 76 -3.47 1.94 -11.13
N LEU A 77 -2.23 2.42 -11.03
CA LEU A 77 -1.71 3.47 -11.91
C LEU A 77 -1.62 3.03 -13.39
N SER A 78 -1.68 1.73 -13.68
CA SER A 78 -1.77 1.24 -15.06
C SER A 78 -3.12 1.53 -15.74
N HIS A 79 -4.14 1.90 -14.96
CA HIS A 79 -5.46 2.34 -15.43
C HIS A 79 -5.56 3.85 -15.66
N GLN A 80 -4.49 4.61 -15.40
CA GLN A 80 -4.45 6.04 -15.68
C GLN A 80 -4.49 6.27 -17.21
N LYS A 81 -5.49 7.02 -17.68
CA LYS A 81 -5.66 7.38 -19.11
C LYS A 81 -4.66 8.45 -19.57
#